data_AF-H1UXB0-F1
#
_entry.id   AF-H1UXB0-F1
#
_cell.length_a   1.000
_cell.length_b   1.000
_cell.length_c   1.000
_cell.angle_alpha   90.00
_cell.angle_beta   90.00
_cell.angle_gamma   90.00
#
_symmetry.space_group_name_H-M   'P 1'
#
loop_
_entity.id
_entity.type
_entity.pdbx_description
1 polymer ?
#
loop_
_entity_poly.entity_id
_entity_poly.type
_entity_poly.pdbx_seq_one_letter_code
_entity_poly.pdbx_strand_id
1 'polypeptide(L)'
;MADTWRGGSMGHNPTSGVLSVERRKEIYAVASKYDIIIVEDDPYWYLQYPSAVVAEAKSRGLKTPPSPPAYKPAKSSGYPFLDSLTPSFLSVDTEGRVIRLDTFSKTIAPGCRLGWITAQPAIIERLLRITEVTTQQPSGFVQSTVAELIMGEQPAAARSAFAALTSRQKQTFEGWRMDGWVRWLEGLRGVYERRMNRMCTILDEGSIQLKQSTPRSADDADWGVVSKTQLYEFDWPRGGMFIWLKLRLETHPLWMATGGKRVPLLDGESLSTALMFLATKEPYRVLVSPGLIFSATPAIRAERGWAYFRLCFAAETEENVDLCSQKLADAIQRFWRIKKVEEVEDLLGDFQPPRDVDGFGNLGTFMGC
;
A
#
# COMPACT_ATOMS: atom_id res chain seq x y z
N MET A 1 20.30 16.11 1.49
CA MET A 1 18.86 15.80 1.37
C MET A 1 18.74 14.66 0.39
N ALA A 2 18.53 13.44 0.88
CA ALA A 2 18.43 12.27 0.03
C ALA A 2 16.99 12.16 -0.48
N ASP A 3 16.71 12.81 -1.62
CA ASP A 3 15.51 12.52 -2.41
C ASP A 3 15.67 11.13 -3.02
N THR A 4 15.31 10.11 -2.23
CA THR A 4 15.13 8.76 -2.76
C THR A 4 13.90 8.81 -3.66
N TRP A 5 14.12 8.69 -4.96
CA TRP A 5 13.06 8.57 -5.96
C TRP A 5 12.14 7.40 -5.59
N ARG A 6 10.92 7.72 -5.15
CA ARG A 6 9.83 6.77 -4.93
C ARG A 6 8.85 7.04 -6.07
N GLY A 7 8.97 6.26 -7.15
CA GLY A 7 8.05 6.34 -8.29
C GLY A 7 6.60 6.18 -7.85
N GLY A 8 5.65 6.63 -8.67
CA GLY A 8 4.19 6.61 -8.44
C GLY A 8 3.60 7.95 -8.01
N SER A 9 2.46 8.33 -8.61
CA SER A 9 1.79 9.61 -8.37
C SER A 9 1.29 9.73 -6.92
N MET A 10 0.44 8.80 -6.47
CA MET A 10 -0.10 8.73 -5.11
C MET A 10 -0.12 7.27 -4.62
N GLY A 11 0.60 6.97 -3.53
CA GLY A 11 0.51 5.68 -2.87
C GLY A 11 1.05 4.53 -3.73
N HIS A 12 2.23 4.72 -4.32
CA HIS A 12 2.84 3.79 -5.26
C HIS A 12 2.82 2.33 -4.81
N ASN A 13 2.56 1.42 -5.74
CA ASN A 13 2.72 -0.01 -5.52
C ASN A 13 4.14 -0.43 -5.95
N PRO A 14 5.01 -0.91 -5.05
CA PRO A 14 4.74 -1.32 -3.66
C PRO A 14 5.15 -0.30 -2.58
N THR A 15 5.82 0.79 -2.96
CA THR A 15 6.63 1.61 -2.03
C THR A 15 5.85 2.62 -1.18
N SER A 16 4.55 2.76 -1.43
CA SER A 16 3.63 3.78 -0.88
C SER A 16 4.08 5.24 -1.08
N GLY A 17 5.05 5.46 -1.98
CA GLY A 17 5.56 6.77 -2.35
C GLY A 17 4.46 7.70 -2.86
N VAL A 18 4.60 8.99 -2.53
CA VAL A 18 3.75 10.07 -3.03
C VAL A 18 4.65 11.16 -3.60
N LEU A 19 4.33 11.65 -4.79
CA LEU A 19 5.04 12.78 -5.40
C LEU A 19 4.37 14.10 -5.00
N SER A 20 5.19 15.07 -4.56
CA SER A 20 4.74 16.45 -4.37
C SER A 20 4.35 17.08 -5.72
N VAL A 21 3.59 18.17 -5.64
CA VAL A 21 3.18 18.93 -6.84
C VAL A 21 4.40 19.48 -7.58
N GLU A 22 5.39 19.96 -6.82
CA GLU A 22 6.66 20.46 -7.35
C GLU A 22 7.40 19.35 -8.10
N ARG A 23 7.47 18.15 -7.49
CA ARG A 23 8.13 17.01 -8.11
C ARG A 23 7.41 16.54 -9.37
N ARG A 24 6.08 16.57 -9.39
CA ARG A 24 5.28 16.29 -10.58
C ARG A 24 5.58 17.28 -11.70
N LYS A 25 5.69 18.58 -11.40
CA LYS A 25 6.06 19.62 -12.38
C LYS A 25 7.47 19.42 -12.93
N GLU A 26 8.43 19.05 -12.08
CA GLU A 26 9.80 18.73 -12.52
C GLU A 26 9.82 17.51 -13.46
N ILE A 27 9.12 16.44 -13.10
CA ILE A 27 9.00 15.24 -13.94
C ILE A 27 8.29 15.59 -15.25
N TYR A 28 7.23 16.39 -15.20
CA TYR A 28 6.51 16.85 -16.38
C TYR A 28 7.41 17.69 -17.30
N ALA A 29 8.22 18.59 -16.76
CA ALA A 29 9.17 19.38 -17.54
C ALA A 29 10.22 18.51 -18.24
N VAL A 30 10.70 17.45 -17.57
CA VAL A 30 11.58 16.46 -18.18
C VAL A 30 10.84 15.71 -19.29
N ALA A 31 9.60 15.28 -19.04
CA ALA A 31 8.80 14.59 -20.03
C ALA A 31 8.52 15.46 -21.27
N SER A 32 8.22 16.76 -21.07
CA SER A 32 8.08 17.74 -22.15
C SER A 32 9.38 17.88 -22.94
N LYS A 33 10.52 18.08 -22.25
CA LYS A 33 11.84 18.25 -22.89
C LYS A 33 12.23 17.08 -23.80
N TYR A 34 11.90 15.84 -23.41
CA TYR A 34 12.30 14.62 -24.13
C TYR A 34 11.16 13.97 -24.89
N ASP A 35 10.03 14.66 -25.03
CA ASP A 35 8.82 14.18 -25.67
C ASP A 35 8.32 12.80 -25.20
N ILE A 36 8.19 12.66 -23.89
CA ILE A 36 7.76 11.42 -23.22
C ILE A 36 6.27 11.52 -22.86
N ILE A 37 5.51 10.47 -23.18
CA ILE A 37 4.13 10.29 -22.71
C ILE A 37 4.16 9.80 -21.27
N ILE A 38 3.31 10.38 -20.41
CA ILE A 38 3.17 9.96 -19.02
C ILE A 38 1.90 9.11 -18.89
N VAL A 39 2.06 7.84 -18.54
CA VAL A 39 0.93 6.98 -18.12
C VAL A 39 0.82 7.06 -16.60
N GLU A 40 -0.20 7.73 -16.11
CA GLU A 40 -0.49 7.87 -14.68
C GLU A 40 -1.52 6.79 -14.26
N ASP A 41 -1.03 5.70 -13.66
CA ASP A 41 -1.86 4.68 -13.04
C ASP A 41 -2.09 5.04 -11.56
N ASP A 42 -3.30 5.53 -11.23
CA ASP A 42 -3.59 6.11 -9.92
C ASP A 42 -4.88 5.56 -9.28
N PRO A 43 -4.93 4.25 -8.99
CA PRO A 43 -6.11 3.60 -8.45
C PRO A 43 -6.42 4.03 -7.00
N TYR A 44 -5.51 4.74 -6.34
CA TYR A 44 -5.60 5.12 -4.93
C TYR A 44 -5.63 6.64 -4.71
N TRP A 45 -5.87 7.44 -5.75
CA TRP A 45 -5.74 8.91 -5.67
C TRP A 45 -6.56 9.55 -4.54
N TYR A 46 -7.74 8.98 -4.22
CA TYR A 46 -8.62 9.46 -3.13
C TYR A 46 -8.16 9.05 -1.73
N LEU A 47 -7.21 8.12 -1.61
CA LEU A 47 -6.71 7.61 -0.34
C LEU A 47 -5.46 8.40 0.11
N GLN A 48 -5.63 9.71 0.39
CA GLN A 48 -4.57 10.58 0.91
C GLN A 48 -4.73 10.79 2.42
N TYR A 49 -3.65 10.70 3.18
CA TYR A 49 -3.66 10.65 4.65
C TYR A 49 -3.04 11.88 5.29
N PRO A 50 -3.81 12.97 5.49
CA PRO A 50 -3.28 14.19 6.09
C PRO A 50 -2.80 14.00 7.54
N SER A 51 -3.35 13.03 8.28
CA SER A 51 -2.94 12.77 9.67
C SER A 51 -1.61 12.02 9.79
N ALA A 52 -1.14 11.36 8.71
CA ALA A 52 0.00 10.44 8.75
C ALA A 52 1.28 11.10 9.30
N VAL A 53 1.53 12.37 8.95
CA VAL A 53 2.72 13.11 9.40
C VAL A 53 2.71 13.33 10.92
N VAL A 54 1.54 13.69 11.46
CA VAL A 54 1.38 13.95 12.89
C VAL A 54 1.39 12.64 13.68
N ALA A 55 0.72 11.61 13.15
CA ALA A 55 0.66 10.29 13.77
C ALA A 55 2.04 9.62 13.81
N GLU A 56 2.82 9.73 12.73
CA GLU A 56 4.21 9.25 12.69
C GLU A 56 5.09 9.96 13.71
N ALA A 57 5.02 11.29 13.78
CA ALA A 57 5.81 12.05 14.74
C ALA A 57 5.48 11.63 16.19
N LYS A 58 4.19 11.43 16.49
CA LYS A 58 3.75 10.94 17.79
C LYS A 58 4.26 9.52 18.08
N SER A 59 4.11 8.60 17.13
CA SER A 59 4.56 7.20 17.24
C SER A 59 6.06 7.11 17.55
N ARG A 60 6.86 7.92 16.85
CA ARG A 60 8.32 7.89 16.92
C ARG A 60 8.91 8.83 17.97
N GLY A 61 8.07 9.53 18.75
CA GLY A 61 8.53 10.52 19.74
C GLY A 61 9.28 11.72 19.13
N LEU A 62 8.99 12.05 17.87
CA LEU A 62 9.59 13.15 17.14
C LEU A 62 8.77 14.44 17.32
N LYS A 63 9.40 15.59 17.08
CA LYS A 63 8.67 16.86 17.02
C LYS A 63 7.75 16.85 15.81
N THR A 64 6.49 17.20 16.01
CA THR A 64 5.53 17.37 14.91
C THR A 64 6.04 18.44 13.95
N PRO A 65 6.30 18.10 12.67
CA PRO A 65 6.73 19.10 11.71
C PRO A 65 5.58 20.08 11.44
N PRO A 66 5.90 21.32 11.02
CA PRO A 66 4.87 22.26 10.62
C PRO A 66 4.05 21.69 9.46
N SER A 67 2.73 21.82 9.52
CA SER A 67 1.86 21.39 8.44
C SER A 67 2.23 22.14 7.16
N PRO A 68 2.46 21.44 6.04
CA PRO A 68 2.63 22.11 4.76
C PRO A 68 1.37 22.93 4.44
N PRO A 69 1.50 24.04 3.69
CA PRO A 69 0.34 24.81 3.28
C PRO A 69 -0.62 23.90 2.51
N ALA A 70 -1.89 23.91 2.90
CA ALA A 70 -2.92 23.14 2.22
C ALA A 70 -2.95 23.57 0.75
N TYR A 71 -2.92 22.59 -0.16
CA TYR A 71 -3.17 22.85 -1.57
C TYR A 71 -4.55 23.51 -1.71
N LYS A 72 -4.61 24.56 -2.54
CA LYS A 72 -5.86 25.21 -2.91
C LYS A 72 -5.98 25.15 -4.43
N PRO A 73 -6.98 24.46 -4.98
CA PRO A 73 -7.14 24.40 -6.42
C PRO A 73 -7.50 25.79 -6.97
N ALA A 74 -7.08 26.06 -8.20
CA ALA A 74 -7.42 27.31 -8.89
C ALA A 74 -8.93 27.47 -9.12
N LYS A 75 -9.64 26.34 -9.24
CA LYS A 75 -11.11 26.26 -9.30
C LYS A 75 -11.58 25.23 -8.30
N SER A 76 -12.45 25.64 -7.38
CA SER A 76 -13.08 24.71 -6.44
C SER A 76 -14.01 23.76 -7.18
N SER A 77 -14.03 22.50 -6.77
CA SER A 77 -14.99 21.50 -7.23
C SER A 77 -16.36 21.65 -6.56
N GLY A 78 -16.52 22.57 -5.61
CA GLY A 78 -17.68 22.65 -4.73
C GLY A 78 -17.67 21.65 -3.56
N TYR A 79 -16.60 20.85 -3.43
CA TYR A 79 -16.47 19.80 -2.43
C TYR A 79 -15.17 19.97 -1.64
N PRO A 80 -15.22 20.34 -0.35
CA PRO A 80 -14.01 20.55 0.46
C PRO A 80 -13.07 19.34 0.50
N PHE A 81 -13.63 18.12 0.49
CA PHE A 81 -12.83 16.89 0.43
C PHE A 81 -12.00 16.82 -0.86
N LEU A 82 -12.61 16.99 -2.03
CA LEU A 82 -11.89 16.93 -3.31
C LEU A 82 -10.89 18.06 -3.46
N ASP A 83 -11.25 19.27 -3.01
CA ASP A 83 -10.37 20.44 -3.03
C ASP A 83 -9.15 20.29 -2.11
N SER A 84 -9.20 19.38 -1.13
CA SER A 84 -8.07 19.08 -0.24
C SER A 84 -7.04 18.11 -0.84
N LEU A 85 -7.38 17.42 -1.93
CA LEU A 85 -6.54 16.37 -2.51
C LEU A 85 -5.40 16.96 -3.35
N THR A 86 -4.22 16.36 -3.23
CA THR A 86 -3.04 16.74 -4.02
C THR A 86 -3.32 16.49 -5.52
N PRO A 87 -3.04 17.47 -6.40
CA PRO A 87 -3.34 17.36 -7.83
C PRO A 87 -2.56 16.23 -8.51
N SER A 88 -3.17 15.65 -9.53
CA SER A 88 -2.60 14.59 -10.36
C SER A 88 -1.69 15.13 -11.47
N PHE A 89 -1.00 14.27 -12.22
CA PHE A 89 -0.25 14.70 -13.42
C PHE A 89 -1.18 15.33 -14.45
N LEU A 90 -2.41 14.82 -14.57
CA LEU A 90 -3.42 15.38 -15.47
C LEU A 90 -3.73 16.85 -15.13
N SER A 91 -3.68 17.25 -13.85
CA SER A 91 -3.94 18.64 -13.44
C SER A 91 -2.83 19.63 -13.84
N VAL A 92 -1.64 19.14 -14.17
CA VAL A 92 -0.52 19.96 -14.65
C VAL A 92 -0.25 19.76 -16.15
N ASP A 93 -1.08 18.99 -16.84
CA ASP A 93 -0.88 18.68 -18.25
C ASP A 93 -1.33 19.83 -19.15
N THR A 94 -0.36 20.58 -19.68
CA THR A 94 -0.59 21.69 -20.62
C THR A 94 -0.49 21.27 -22.08
N GLU A 95 0.09 20.11 -22.37
CA GLU A 95 0.44 19.65 -23.72
C GLU A 95 -0.38 18.42 -24.16
N GLY A 96 -1.22 17.86 -23.28
CA GLY A 96 -2.05 16.69 -23.59
C GLY A 96 -1.27 15.37 -23.62
N ARG A 97 -0.12 15.30 -22.92
CA ARG A 97 0.79 14.14 -22.90
C ARG A 97 0.51 13.14 -21.78
N VAL A 98 -0.43 13.44 -20.88
CA VAL A 98 -0.80 12.56 -19.77
C VAL A 98 -1.95 11.65 -20.19
N ILE A 99 -1.76 10.35 -19.98
CA ILE A 99 -2.81 9.32 -20.04
C ILE A 99 -3.07 8.90 -18.60
N ARG A 100 -4.23 9.29 -18.05
CA ARG A 100 -4.63 8.92 -16.69
C ARG A 100 -5.53 7.70 -16.71
N LEU A 101 -5.21 6.71 -15.87
CA LEU A 101 -5.99 5.50 -15.66
C LEU A 101 -6.71 5.58 -14.31
N ASP A 102 -8.03 5.45 -14.33
CA ASP A 102 -8.88 5.45 -13.14
C ASP A 102 -9.70 4.16 -13.07
N THR A 103 -10.09 3.75 -11.85
CA THR A 103 -10.81 2.48 -11.63
C THR A 103 -11.81 2.55 -10.49
N PHE A 104 -12.87 1.75 -10.59
CA PHE A 104 -13.77 1.45 -9.48
C PHE A 104 -13.27 0.31 -8.58
N SER A 105 -12.14 -0.32 -8.92
CA SER A 105 -11.65 -1.52 -8.21
C SER A 105 -11.30 -1.28 -6.75
N LYS A 106 -10.87 -0.06 -6.41
CA LYS A 106 -10.40 0.32 -5.08
C LYS A 106 -11.33 1.31 -4.38
N THR A 107 -12.40 1.71 -5.06
CA THR A 107 -13.40 2.67 -4.54
C THR A 107 -14.78 2.05 -4.41
N ILE A 108 -15.15 1.06 -5.23
CA ILE A 108 -16.40 0.31 -5.13
C ILE A 108 -16.09 -1.17 -4.87
N ALA A 109 -15.61 -1.89 -5.88
CA ALA A 109 -15.23 -3.29 -5.77
C ALA A 109 -14.37 -3.75 -6.97
N PRO A 110 -13.34 -4.59 -6.76
CA PRO A 110 -12.50 -5.11 -7.85
C PRO A 110 -13.28 -6.01 -8.82
N GLY A 111 -14.32 -6.68 -8.33
CA GLY A 111 -15.21 -7.53 -9.13
C GLY A 111 -16.00 -6.78 -10.21
N CYS A 112 -16.12 -5.46 -10.11
CA CYS A 112 -16.80 -4.66 -11.13
C CYS A 112 -16.07 -4.68 -12.49
N ARG A 113 -14.74 -4.87 -12.49
CA ARG A 113 -13.91 -4.81 -13.73
C ARG A 113 -14.20 -3.53 -14.56
N LEU A 114 -14.46 -2.43 -13.87
CA LEU A 114 -14.88 -1.15 -14.46
C LEU A 114 -13.87 -0.04 -14.12
N GLY A 115 -13.52 0.75 -15.12
CA GLY A 115 -12.60 1.87 -15.05
C GLY A 115 -12.71 2.75 -16.29
N TRP A 116 -11.94 3.82 -16.33
CA TRP A 116 -11.93 4.75 -17.46
C TRP A 116 -10.54 5.33 -17.69
N ILE A 117 -10.34 5.89 -18.88
CA ILE A 117 -9.08 6.52 -19.30
C ILE A 117 -9.37 7.97 -19.63
N THR A 118 -8.58 8.88 -19.10
CA THR A 118 -8.61 10.31 -19.45
C THR A 118 -7.34 10.68 -20.18
N ALA A 119 -7.46 11.08 -21.45
CA ALA A 119 -6.33 11.47 -22.31
C ALA A 119 -6.81 12.37 -23.46
N GLN A 120 -5.88 12.88 -24.26
CA GLN A 120 -6.21 13.65 -25.47
C GLN A 120 -7.06 12.84 -26.48
N PRO A 121 -7.99 13.48 -27.22
CA PRO A 121 -8.92 12.77 -28.11
C PRO A 121 -8.25 11.86 -29.15
N ALA A 122 -7.09 12.26 -29.68
CA ALA A 122 -6.35 11.46 -30.67
C ALA A 122 -5.84 10.14 -30.08
N ILE A 123 -5.46 10.10 -28.80
CA ILE A 123 -5.06 8.87 -28.12
C ILE A 123 -6.31 8.02 -27.83
N ILE A 124 -7.39 8.65 -27.37
CA ILE A 124 -8.65 7.95 -27.06
C ILE A 124 -9.21 7.24 -28.30
N GLU A 125 -9.15 7.86 -29.48
CA GLU A 125 -9.58 7.22 -30.72
C GLU A 125 -8.81 5.93 -31.00
N ARG A 126 -7.48 5.96 -30.84
CA ARG A 126 -6.62 4.78 -31.04
C ARG A 126 -6.89 3.69 -30.02
N LEU A 127 -7.07 4.06 -28.74
CA LEU A 127 -7.43 3.11 -27.69
C LEU A 127 -8.80 2.47 -27.97
N LEU A 128 -9.78 3.25 -28.44
CA LEU A 128 -11.10 2.74 -28.79
C LEU A 128 -11.03 1.69 -29.91
N ARG A 129 -10.25 1.95 -30.98
CA ARG A 129 -10.02 0.97 -32.05
C ARG A 129 -9.39 -0.33 -31.54
N ILE A 130 -8.44 -0.23 -30.61
CA ILE A 130 -7.83 -1.41 -29.98
C ILE A 130 -8.88 -2.18 -29.17
N THR A 131 -9.72 -1.48 -28.38
CA THR A 131 -10.75 -2.15 -27.58
C THR A 131 -11.78 -2.85 -28.45
N GLU A 132 -12.21 -2.28 -29.58
CA GLU A 132 -13.18 -2.89 -30.50
C GLU A 132 -12.78 -4.29 -30.99
N VAL A 133 -11.47 -4.54 -31.14
CA VAL A 133 -10.92 -5.83 -31.62
C VAL A 133 -10.36 -6.71 -30.50
N THR A 134 -10.41 -6.27 -29.24
CA THR A 134 -9.87 -7.00 -28.09
C THR A 134 -10.94 -7.21 -27.01
N THR A 135 -11.01 -6.32 -26.03
CA THR A 135 -11.87 -6.43 -24.84
C THR A 135 -13.29 -5.89 -25.05
N GLN A 136 -13.53 -5.22 -26.18
CA GLN A 136 -14.74 -4.49 -26.52
C GLN A 136 -15.11 -3.45 -25.47
N GLN A 137 -16.06 -3.77 -24.58
CA GLN A 137 -16.56 -2.87 -23.56
C GLN A 137 -16.71 -3.62 -22.22
N PRO A 138 -16.64 -2.92 -21.08
CA PRO A 138 -16.99 -3.49 -19.79
C PRO A 138 -18.43 -4.01 -19.79
N SER A 139 -18.75 -4.95 -18.90
CA SER A 139 -20.10 -5.51 -18.76
C SER A 139 -21.17 -4.41 -18.66
N GLY A 140 -22.11 -4.38 -19.60
CA GLY A 140 -23.21 -3.41 -19.62
C GLY A 140 -24.07 -3.48 -18.36
N PHE A 141 -24.26 -4.68 -17.79
CA PHE A 141 -24.96 -4.86 -16.51
C PHE A 141 -24.24 -4.14 -15.37
N VAL A 142 -22.90 -4.30 -15.27
CA VAL A 142 -22.11 -3.61 -14.24
C VAL A 142 -22.10 -2.11 -14.45
N GLN A 143 -22.00 -1.66 -15.71
CA GLN A 143 -22.12 -0.24 -16.05
C GLN A 143 -23.46 0.32 -15.56
N SER A 144 -24.57 -0.36 -15.82
CA SER A 144 -25.91 0.05 -15.34
C SER A 144 -26.00 0.08 -13.82
N THR A 145 -25.52 -0.95 -13.12
CA THR A 145 -25.56 -0.97 -11.64
C THR A 145 -24.73 0.16 -11.02
N VAL A 146 -23.51 0.40 -11.52
CA VAL A 146 -22.66 1.48 -11.01
C VAL A 146 -23.23 2.85 -11.38
N ALA A 147 -23.78 2.99 -12.59
CA ALA A 147 -24.46 4.21 -13.03
C ALA A 147 -25.68 4.53 -12.17
N GLU A 148 -26.52 3.55 -11.86
CA GLU A 148 -27.70 3.73 -11.00
C GLU A 148 -27.29 4.05 -9.56
N LEU A 149 -26.25 3.39 -9.03
CA LEU A 149 -25.70 3.69 -7.71
C LEU A 149 -25.23 5.15 -7.61
N ILE A 150 -24.51 5.66 -8.61
CA ILE A 150 -23.91 7.01 -8.57
C ILE A 150 -24.90 8.08 -9.01
N MET A 151 -25.59 7.90 -10.15
CA MET A 151 -26.41 8.92 -10.78
C MET A 151 -27.90 8.82 -10.41
N GLY A 152 -28.36 7.70 -9.84
CA GLY A 152 -29.78 7.41 -9.62
C GLY A 152 -30.47 6.86 -10.89
N GLU A 153 -31.81 6.76 -10.84
CA GLU A 153 -32.61 6.15 -11.91
C GLU A 153 -32.40 6.77 -13.31
N GLN A 154 -32.13 5.92 -14.30
CA GLN A 154 -32.14 6.22 -15.74
C GLN A 154 -32.76 4.98 -16.44
N PRO A 155 -33.92 4.97 -17.15
CA PRO A 155 -34.81 6.01 -17.69
C PRO A 155 -36.31 5.88 -17.23
N ALA A 156 -37.26 6.54 -17.92
CA ALA A 156 -38.67 6.70 -17.54
C ALA A 156 -39.48 5.41 -17.24
N ALA A 157 -39.06 4.23 -17.72
CA ALA A 157 -39.71 2.95 -17.41
C ALA A 157 -39.51 2.50 -15.96
N ALA A 158 -38.42 2.93 -15.29
CA ALA A 158 -38.22 2.68 -13.86
C ALA A 158 -39.16 3.55 -13.00
N ARG A 159 -39.55 4.74 -13.49
CA ARG A 159 -40.45 5.66 -12.77
C ARG A 159 -41.82 5.06 -12.48
N SER A 160 -42.35 4.19 -13.34
CA SER A 160 -43.67 3.57 -13.14
C SER A 160 -43.64 2.52 -12.03
N ALA A 161 -42.55 1.75 -11.94
CA ALA A 161 -42.31 0.82 -10.83
C ALA A 161 -41.97 1.56 -9.52
N PHE A 162 -41.20 2.65 -9.59
CA PHE A 162 -40.86 3.52 -8.46
C PHE A 162 -42.06 4.27 -7.90
N ALA A 163 -42.99 4.73 -8.75
CA ALA A 163 -44.21 5.41 -8.31
C ALA A 163 -45.03 4.55 -7.34
N ALA A 164 -45.00 3.23 -7.51
CA ALA A 164 -45.69 2.24 -6.67
C ALA A 164 -44.98 1.96 -5.32
N LEU A 165 -43.75 2.44 -5.11
CA LEU A 165 -43.00 2.24 -3.86
C LEU A 165 -43.42 3.20 -2.74
N THR A 166 -43.29 2.77 -1.48
CA THR A 166 -43.55 3.61 -0.30
C THR A 166 -42.48 4.70 -0.12
N SER A 167 -42.78 5.80 0.59
CA SER A 167 -41.82 6.91 0.79
C SER A 167 -40.49 6.47 1.42
N ARG A 168 -40.51 5.43 2.27
CA ARG A 168 -39.31 4.83 2.87
C ARG A 168 -38.49 4.01 1.87
N GLN A 169 -39.15 3.36 0.93
CA GLN A 169 -38.50 2.65 -0.18
C GLN A 169 -38.01 3.62 -1.25
N LYS A 170 -38.68 4.75 -1.48
CA LYS A 170 -38.23 5.77 -2.43
C LYS A 170 -36.90 6.41 -2.03
N GLN A 171 -36.68 6.62 -0.73
CA GLN A 171 -35.40 7.11 -0.20
C GLN A 171 -34.21 6.16 -0.45
N THR A 172 -34.45 4.87 -0.68
CA THR A 172 -33.40 3.89 -1.02
C THR A 172 -33.00 3.88 -2.51
N PHE A 173 -33.67 4.64 -3.38
CA PHE A 173 -33.52 4.56 -4.85
C PHE A 173 -33.10 5.89 -5.52
N GLU A 174 -32.77 6.94 -4.77
CA GLU A 174 -32.38 8.25 -5.38
C GLU A 174 -30.94 8.29 -5.95
N GLY A 175 -30.19 7.18 -5.86
CA GLY A 175 -28.76 7.14 -6.12
C GLY A 175 -27.97 7.99 -5.12
N TRP A 176 -26.65 7.89 -5.14
CA TRP A 176 -25.78 8.69 -4.27
C TRP A 176 -25.69 10.14 -4.72
N ARG A 177 -25.82 10.38 -6.02
CA ARG A 177 -25.43 11.63 -6.69
C ARG A 177 -23.98 11.98 -6.37
N MET A 178 -23.53 13.14 -6.81
CA MET A 178 -22.15 13.57 -6.54
C MET A 178 -21.89 13.78 -5.05
N ASP A 179 -22.86 14.30 -4.29
CA ASP A 179 -22.71 14.52 -2.85
C ASP A 179 -22.48 13.20 -2.08
N GLY A 180 -23.29 12.17 -2.37
CA GLY A 180 -23.15 10.85 -1.75
C GLY A 180 -21.87 10.13 -2.19
N TRP A 181 -21.48 10.26 -3.45
CA TRP A 181 -20.22 9.70 -3.95
C TRP A 181 -19.00 10.33 -3.26
N VAL A 182 -18.98 11.66 -3.13
CA VAL A 182 -17.90 12.37 -2.43
C VAL A 182 -17.86 11.99 -0.95
N ARG A 183 -19.03 11.91 -0.30
CA ARG A 183 -19.12 11.45 1.11
C ARG A 183 -18.64 10.02 1.27
N TRP A 184 -18.95 9.13 0.33
CA TRP A 184 -18.45 7.75 0.31
C TRP A 184 -16.92 7.72 0.23
N LEU A 185 -16.33 8.46 -0.72
CA LEU A 185 -14.87 8.54 -0.86
C LEU A 185 -14.21 9.13 0.40
N GLU A 186 -14.81 10.15 1.00
CA GLU A 186 -14.32 10.77 2.22
C GLU A 186 -14.30 9.77 3.39
N GLY A 187 -15.37 8.99 3.54
CA GLY A 187 -15.51 7.93 4.53
C GLY A 187 -14.53 6.78 4.28
N LEU A 188 -14.39 6.36 3.02
CA LEU A 188 -13.44 5.34 2.60
C LEU A 188 -12.00 5.74 2.97
N ARG A 189 -11.59 6.97 2.64
CA ARG A 189 -10.30 7.52 3.04
C ARG A 189 -10.11 7.50 4.55
N GLY A 190 -11.13 7.86 5.33
CA GLY A 190 -11.08 7.81 6.79
C GLY A 190 -10.90 6.39 7.36
N VAL A 191 -11.52 5.37 6.76
CA VAL A 191 -11.34 3.96 7.16
C VAL A 191 -9.91 3.49 6.93
N TYR A 192 -9.38 3.75 5.73
CA TYR A 192 -8.02 3.34 5.40
C TYR A 192 -6.96 4.10 6.22
N GLU A 193 -7.19 5.39 6.50
CA GLU A 193 -6.28 6.19 7.32
C GLU A 193 -6.17 5.64 8.75
N ARG A 194 -7.29 5.19 9.35
CA ARG A 194 -7.26 4.50 10.66
C ARG A 194 -6.47 3.20 10.62
N ARG A 195 -6.71 2.36 9.60
CA ARG A 195 -6.01 1.09 9.42
C ARG A 195 -4.49 1.29 9.25
N MET A 196 -4.11 2.27 8.43
CA MET A 196 -2.72 2.68 8.24
C MET A 196 -2.08 3.12 9.56
N ASN A 197 -2.72 4.03 10.30
CA ASN A 197 -2.20 4.53 11.57
C ASN A 197 -2.00 3.42 12.61
N ARG A 198 -2.94 2.47 12.71
CA ARG A 198 -2.87 1.34 13.65
C ARG A 198 -1.72 0.39 13.29
N MET A 199 -1.66 -0.06 12.04
CA MET A 199 -0.58 -0.94 11.57
C MET A 199 0.79 -0.28 11.74
N CYS A 200 0.95 0.98 11.35
CA CYS A 200 2.23 1.67 11.47
C CYS A 200 2.66 1.88 12.93
N THR A 201 1.74 2.17 13.84
CA THR A 201 2.05 2.30 15.28
C THR A 201 2.59 0.99 15.84
N ILE A 202 1.89 -0.13 15.59
CA ILE A 202 2.31 -1.46 16.04
C ILE A 202 3.66 -1.86 15.45
N LEU A 203 3.88 -1.56 14.16
CA LEU A 203 5.16 -1.85 13.51
C LEU A 203 6.30 -0.97 14.04
N ASP A 204 6.08 0.31 14.37
CA ASP A 204 7.11 1.15 14.99
C ASP A 204 7.52 0.58 16.35
N GLU A 205 6.56 0.14 17.19
CA GLU A 205 6.81 -0.49 18.50
C GLU A 205 7.66 -1.77 18.39
N GLY A 206 7.41 -2.59 17.36
CA GLY A 206 8.13 -3.84 17.12
C GLY A 206 9.49 -3.71 16.43
N SER A 207 9.88 -2.51 16.01
CA SER A 207 11.00 -2.30 15.09
C SER A 207 12.39 -2.50 15.70
N ILE A 208 12.50 -2.44 17.04
CA ILE A 208 13.76 -2.56 17.78
C ILE A 208 13.72 -3.78 18.70
N GLN A 209 14.75 -4.63 18.66
CA GLN A 209 14.97 -5.67 19.65
C GLN A 209 15.88 -5.14 20.78
N LEU A 210 15.37 -5.21 22.00
CA LEU A 210 16.13 -4.91 23.22
C LEU A 210 16.75 -6.19 23.77
N LYS A 211 18.04 -6.16 24.08
CA LYS A 211 18.73 -7.24 24.77
C LYS A 211 19.43 -6.68 25.99
N GLN A 212 18.94 -7.07 27.17
CA GLN A 212 19.53 -6.76 28.46
C GLN A 212 20.58 -7.82 28.80
N SER A 213 21.75 -7.36 29.24
CA SER A 213 22.82 -8.24 29.72
C SER A 213 22.38 -8.96 30.99
N THR A 214 22.68 -10.26 31.14
CA THR A 214 22.51 -10.96 32.42
C THR A 214 23.57 -10.45 33.40
N PRO A 215 23.20 -9.84 34.55
CA PRO A 215 24.16 -9.35 35.52
C PRO A 215 25.03 -10.50 36.05
N ARG A 216 26.35 -10.32 36.13
CA ARG A 216 27.28 -11.33 36.65
C ARG A 216 27.55 -11.18 38.15
N SER A 217 27.15 -10.06 38.75
CA SER A 217 27.20 -9.79 40.19
C SER A 217 26.04 -8.88 40.62
N ALA A 218 25.85 -8.71 41.93
CA ALA A 218 24.87 -7.77 42.48
C ALA A 218 25.20 -6.30 42.15
N ASP A 219 26.49 -5.96 42.03
CA ASP A 219 26.96 -4.61 41.67
C ASP A 219 26.78 -4.31 40.16
N ASP A 220 26.75 -5.36 39.31
CA ASP A 220 26.47 -5.25 37.86
C ASP A 220 24.97 -5.07 37.55
N ALA A 221 24.08 -5.30 38.53
CA ALA A 221 22.64 -5.20 38.33
C ALA A 221 22.18 -3.76 38.08
N ASP A 222 22.88 -2.78 38.66
CA ASP A 222 22.55 -1.35 38.54
C ASP A 222 22.96 -0.73 37.19
N TRP A 223 23.86 -1.37 36.43
CA TRP A 223 24.42 -0.86 35.16
C TRP A 223 24.20 -1.79 33.96
N GLY A 224 23.11 -2.57 33.95
CA GLY A 224 22.82 -3.51 32.87
C GLY A 224 22.86 -2.85 31.48
N VAL A 225 23.87 -3.19 30.66
CA VAL A 225 23.98 -2.69 29.29
C VAL A 225 22.80 -3.21 28.47
N VAL A 226 21.95 -2.31 28.00
CA VAL A 226 20.85 -2.60 27.08
C VAL A 226 21.33 -2.34 25.65
N SER A 227 21.52 -3.41 24.89
CA SER A 227 21.79 -3.30 23.45
C SER A 227 20.48 -3.18 22.67
N LYS A 228 20.43 -2.24 21.72
CA LYS A 228 19.29 -2.01 20.81
C LYS A 228 19.68 -2.44 19.41
N THR A 229 18.89 -3.34 18.81
CA THR A 229 19.11 -3.81 17.43
C THR A 229 17.92 -3.40 16.57
N GLN A 230 18.15 -2.61 15.52
CA GLN A 230 17.10 -2.28 14.55
C GLN A 230 16.82 -3.50 13.67
N LEU A 231 15.57 -3.95 13.62
CA LEU A 231 15.16 -5.14 12.87
C LEU A 231 14.66 -4.78 11.46
N TYR A 232 13.90 -3.69 11.36
CA TYR A 232 13.34 -3.20 10.11
C TYR A 232 13.06 -1.69 10.19
N GLU A 233 12.87 -1.05 9.03
CA GLU A 233 12.52 0.35 8.89
C GLU A 233 11.47 0.53 7.78
N PHE A 234 10.62 1.55 7.88
CA PHE A 234 9.64 1.90 6.87
C PHE A 234 9.24 3.37 6.98
N ASP A 235 8.66 3.91 5.91
CA ASP A 235 8.05 5.24 5.92
C ASP A 235 6.54 5.11 6.09
N TRP A 236 5.95 5.99 6.91
CA TRP A 236 4.50 6.03 7.05
C TRP A 236 3.86 6.45 5.72
N PRO A 237 2.92 5.64 5.17
CA PRO A 237 2.27 5.95 3.91
C PRO A 237 1.58 7.31 3.96
N ARG A 238 1.78 8.14 2.93
CA ARG A 238 1.01 9.39 2.75
C ARG A 238 -0.25 9.18 1.92
N GLY A 239 -0.35 8.03 1.26
CA GLY A 239 -1.56 7.57 0.61
C GLY A 239 -1.41 6.13 0.10
N GLY A 240 -2.45 5.61 -0.53
CA GLY A 240 -2.48 4.21 -0.98
C GLY A 240 -2.74 3.23 0.15
N MET A 241 -2.55 1.93 -0.10
CA MET A 241 -2.96 0.88 0.85
C MET A 241 -1.84 -0.05 1.30
N PHE A 242 -0.58 0.39 1.13
CA PHE A 242 0.60 -0.43 1.34
C PHE A 242 1.60 0.20 2.30
N ILE A 243 2.36 -0.65 3.00
CA ILE A 243 3.59 -0.29 3.71
C ILE A 243 4.74 -1.04 3.06
N TRP A 244 5.83 -0.32 2.80
CA TRP A 244 7.06 -0.89 2.25
C TRP A 244 8.10 -1.01 3.36
N LEU A 245 8.17 -2.21 3.93
CA LEU A 245 8.99 -2.53 5.09
C LEU A 245 10.33 -3.07 4.64
N LYS A 246 11.41 -2.39 5.03
CA LYS A 246 12.78 -2.81 4.76
C LYS A 246 13.35 -3.53 5.97
N LEU A 247 13.66 -4.81 5.81
CA LEU A 247 14.36 -5.62 6.79
C LEU A 247 15.83 -5.19 6.85
N ARG A 248 16.38 -5.10 8.07
CA ARG A 248 17.79 -4.82 8.33
C ARG A 248 18.56 -6.14 8.53
N LEU A 249 18.44 -7.08 7.59
CA LEU A 249 18.97 -8.45 7.74
C LEU A 249 20.49 -8.49 8.02
N GLU A 250 21.23 -7.43 7.68
CA GLU A 250 22.62 -7.27 8.06
C GLU A 250 22.87 -7.20 9.57
N THR A 251 21.84 -6.94 10.38
CA THR A 251 21.90 -6.97 11.85
C THR A 251 21.56 -8.35 12.43
N HIS A 252 21.17 -9.31 11.60
CA HIS A 252 20.82 -10.66 12.04
C HIS A 252 22.08 -11.42 12.51
N PRO A 253 22.04 -12.20 13.61
CA PRO A 253 23.22 -12.92 14.14
C PRO A 253 23.87 -13.90 13.16
N LEU A 254 23.10 -14.37 12.18
CA LEU A 254 23.54 -15.30 11.12
C LEU A 254 23.78 -14.62 9.77
N TRP A 255 23.89 -13.30 9.73
CA TRP A 255 24.19 -12.57 8.49
C TRP A 255 25.48 -13.08 7.86
N MET A 256 25.40 -13.56 6.61
CA MET A 256 26.52 -14.11 5.84
C MET A 256 27.27 -15.25 6.56
N ALA A 257 26.57 -16.00 7.43
CA ALA A 257 27.17 -17.13 8.12
C ALA A 257 27.69 -18.17 7.12
N THR A 258 28.96 -18.57 7.26
CA THR A 258 29.64 -19.43 6.28
C THR A 258 29.62 -20.91 6.65
N GLY A 259 29.29 -21.27 7.90
CA GLY A 259 29.34 -22.66 8.37
C GLY A 259 30.70 -23.34 8.15
N GLY A 260 31.79 -22.56 8.09
CA GLY A 260 33.14 -23.06 7.78
C GLY A 260 33.45 -23.24 6.28
N LYS A 261 32.54 -22.88 5.37
CA LYS A 261 32.76 -22.91 3.90
C LYS A 261 33.28 -21.57 3.35
N ARG A 262 33.81 -21.55 2.12
CA ARG A 262 34.30 -20.32 1.45
C ARG A 262 33.19 -19.38 0.96
N VAL A 263 31.97 -19.89 0.79
CA VAL A 263 30.79 -19.15 0.33
C VAL A 263 29.80 -19.08 1.51
N PRO A 264 29.13 -17.92 1.74
CA PRO A 264 28.09 -17.83 2.76
C PRO A 264 27.02 -18.92 2.54
N LEU A 265 26.69 -19.64 3.61
CA LEU A 265 25.63 -20.63 3.60
C LEU A 265 24.25 -19.95 3.71
N LEU A 266 24.20 -18.79 4.36
CA LEU A 266 23.01 -17.96 4.51
C LEU A 266 23.28 -16.55 3.98
N ASP A 267 22.73 -16.24 2.81
CA ASP A 267 22.71 -14.89 2.23
C ASP A 267 21.41 -14.14 2.56
N GLY A 268 21.27 -12.91 2.06
CA GLY A 268 20.09 -12.08 2.32
C GLY A 268 18.80 -12.66 1.75
N GLU A 269 18.85 -13.32 0.59
CA GLU A 269 17.69 -13.96 -0.02
C GLU A 269 17.23 -15.18 0.80
N SER A 270 18.18 -15.99 1.26
CA SER A 270 17.92 -17.15 2.12
C SER A 270 17.31 -16.72 3.45
N LEU A 271 17.88 -15.71 4.12
CA LEU A 271 17.35 -15.20 5.39
C LEU A 271 15.96 -14.57 5.22
N SER A 272 15.74 -13.79 4.15
CA SER A 272 14.43 -13.19 3.86
C SER A 272 13.36 -14.26 3.61
N THR A 273 13.71 -15.29 2.84
CA THR A 273 12.81 -16.41 2.53
C THR A 273 12.49 -17.23 3.79
N ALA A 274 13.50 -17.52 4.62
CA ALA A 274 13.29 -18.22 5.89
C ALA A 274 12.41 -17.44 6.86
N LEU A 275 12.58 -16.11 6.95
CA LEU A 275 11.71 -15.23 7.74
C LEU A 275 10.27 -15.28 7.22
N MET A 276 10.08 -15.21 5.90
CA MET A 276 8.76 -15.32 5.29
C MET A 276 8.10 -16.65 5.67
N PHE A 277 8.82 -17.78 5.61
CA PHE A 277 8.29 -19.07 6.03
C PHE A 277 8.00 -19.15 7.53
N LEU A 278 8.88 -18.61 8.38
CA LEU A 278 8.62 -18.53 9.81
C LEU A 278 7.32 -17.77 10.09
N ALA A 279 7.09 -16.63 9.43
CA ALA A 279 5.88 -15.83 9.60
C ALA A 279 4.62 -16.62 9.23
N THR A 280 4.72 -17.60 8.32
CA THR A 280 3.57 -18.45 7.95
C THR A 280 3.28 -19.59 8.95
N LYS A 281 4.22 -19.94 9.83
CA LYS A 281 4.05 -21.02 10.81
C LYS A 281 3.32 -20.51 12.07
N GLU A 282 2.81 -21.44 12.87
CA GLU A 282 2.30 -21.11 14.22
C GLU A 282 3.41 -20.54 15.11
N PRO A 283 3.09 -19.58 16.00
CA PRO A 283 1.78 -18.98 16.27
C PRO A 283 1.43 -17.77 15.37
N TYR A 284 2.30 -17.41 14.41
CA TYR A 284 2.22 -16.16 13.67
C TYR A 284 1.13 -16.22 12.59
N ARG A 285 1.24 -17.17 11.65
CA ARG A 285 0.28 -17.34 10.54
C ARG A 285 -0.01 -16.04 9.78
N VAL A 286 1.03 -15.33 9.34
CA VAL A 286 0.94 -14.08 8.58
C VAL A 286 1.58 -14.22 7.21
N LEU A 287 0.87 -13.78 6.17
CA LEU A 287 1.39 -13.65 4.81
C LEU A 287 1.94 -12.26 4.55
N VAL A 288 3.05 -12.17 3.84
CA VAL A 288 3.63 -10.92 3.33
C VAL A 288 3.94 -11.05 1.84
N SER A 289 3.99 -9.94 1.10
CA SER A 289 4.48 -9.98 -0.29
C SER A 289 5.99 -9.70 -0.30
N PRO A 290 6.85 -10.63 -0.77
CA PRO A 290 8.29 -10.41 -0.83
C PRO A 290 8.65 -9.32 -1.84
N GLY A 291 9.67 -8.51 -1.56
CA GLY A 291 10.06 -7.39 -2.41
C GLY A 291 10.62 -7.81 -3.77
N LEU A 292 11.12 -9.05 -3.86
CA LEU A 292 11.66 -9.67 -5.07
C LEU A 292 10.67 -9.67 -6.25
N ILE A 293 9.37 -9.80 -5.98
CA ILE A 293 8.34 -9.80 -7.05
C ILE A 293 8.04 -8.41 -7.62
N PHE A 294 8.51 -7.35 -6.97
CA PHE A 294 8.34 -5.96 -7.41
C PHE A 294 9.61 -5.35 -8.03
N SER A 295 10.66 -6.17 -8.21
CA SER A 295 11.92 -5.69 -8.74
C SER A 295 11.83 -5.46 -10.25
N ALA A 296 12.04 -4.21 -10.68
CA ALA A 296 11.95 -3.83 -12.10
C ALA A 296 13.04 -4.46 -12.97
N THR A 297 14.18 -4.82 -12.39
CA THR A 297 15.30 -5.45 -13.11
C THR A 297 15.90 -6.62 -12.31
N PRO A 298 16.54 -7.60 -12.97
CA PRO A 298 17.28 -8.66 -12.28
C PRO A 298 18.36 -8.14 -11.33
N ALA A 299 19.04 -7.04 -11.69
CA ALA A 299 20.04 -6.41 -10.83
C ALA A 299 19.42 -5.89 -9.53
N ILE A 300 18.30 -5.16 -9.60
CA ILE A 300 17.57 -4.68 -8.41
C ILE A 300 17.11 -5.86 -7.55
N ARG A 301 16.64 -6.93 -8.19
CA ARG A 301 16.20 -8.16 -7.51
C ARG A 301 17.33 -8.75 -6.66
N ALA A 302 18.49 -8.97 -7.27
CA ALA A 302 19.65 -9.57 -6.62
C ALA A 302 20.27 -8.67 -5.53
N GLU A 303 20.38 -7.37 -5.80
CA GLU A 303 21.07 -6.45 -4.88
C GLU A 303 20.25 -6.10 -3.64
N ARG A 304 18.94 -5.88 -3.80
CA ARG A 304 18.10 -5.29 -2.74
C ARG A 304 16.69 -5.81 -2.65
N GLY A 305 16.16 -6.50 -3.66
CA GLY A 305 14.76 -6.93 -3.68
C GLY A 305 14.38 -7.84 -2.50
N TRP A 306 15.30 -8.69 -2.05
CA TRP A 306 15.12 -9.58 -0.91
C TRP A 306 14.97 -8.84 0.43
N ALA A 307 15.45 -7.60 0.54
CA ALA A 307 15.44 -6.85 1.80
C ALA A 307 14.09 -6.21 2.14
N TYR A 308 13.08 -6.33 1.29
CA TYR A 308 11.81 -5.64 1.46
C TYR A 308 10.63 -6.59 1.52
N PHE A 309 9.61 -6.21 2.29
CA PHE A 309 8.25 -6.76 2.24
C PHE A 309 7.25 -5.64 1.95
N ARG A 310 6.26 -5.91 1.09
CA ARG A 310 5.05 -5.09 0.98
C ARG A 310 3.98 -5.67 1.89
N LEU A 311 3.45 -4.83 2.76
CA LEU A 311 2.31 -5.14 3.62
C LEU A 311 1.08 -4.39 3.12
N CYS A 312 -0.09 -5.03 3.14
CA CYS A 312 -1.36 -4.45 2.74
C CYS A 312 -2.29 -4.29 3.96
N PHE A 313 -2.80 -3.08 4.20
CA PHE A 313 -3.79 -2.81 5.25
C PHE A 313 -5.24 -2.75 4.74
N ALA A 314 -5.46 -3.15 3.48
CA ALA A 314 -6.79 -3.27 2.87
C ALA A 314 -7.40 -4.67 2.98
N ALA A 315 -6.57 -5.71 3.00
CA ALA A 315 -6.99 -7.09 2.77
C ALA A 315 -7.73 -7.72 3.97
N GLU A 316 -7.49 -7.24 5.17
CA GLU A 316 -8.03 -7.80 6.43
C GLU A 316 -9.14 -6.94 7.03
N THR A 317 -9.84 -7.45 8.04
CA THR A 317 -10.75 -6.61 8.86
C THR A 317 -9.96 -5.63 9.74
N GLU A 318 -10.63 -4.61 10.29
CA GLU A 318 -9.95 -3.61 11.14
C GLU A 318 -9.41 -4.26 12.43
N GLU A 319 -10.09 -5.29 12.93
CA GLU A 319 -9.67 -6.09 14.09
C GLU A 319 -8.45 -6.97 13.76
N ASN A 320 -8.45 -7.59 12.58
CA ASN A 320 -7.35 -8.46 12.15
C ASN A 320 -6.09 -7.69 11.76
N VAL A 321 -6.20 -6.43 11.32
CA VAL A 321 -5.04 -5.59 11.00
C VAL A 321 -4.09 -5.49 12.19
N ASP A 322 -4.60 -5.24 13.39
CA ASP A 322 -3.78 -5.13 14.60
C ASP A 322 -3.10 -6.46 14.92
N LEU A 323 -3.89 -7.53 14.99
CA LEU A 323 -3.41 -8.88 15.30
C LEU A 323 -2.33 -9.33 14.32
N CYS A 324 -2.53 -9.12 13.02
CA CYS A 324 -1.55 -9.49 11.99
C CYS A 324 -0.28 -8.65 12.08
N SER A 325 -0.41 -7.35 12.39
CA SER A 325 0.74 -6.45 12.56
C SER A 325 1.59 -6.88 13.75
N GLN A 326 0.93 -7.20 14.88
CA GLN A 326 1.60 -7.68 16.10
C GLN A 326 2.31 -9.01 15.85
N LYS A 327 1.60 -9.98 15.24
CA LYS A 327 2.15 -11.30 14.90
C LYS A 327 3.33 -11.21 13.94
N LEU A 328 3.31 -10.30 12.98
CA LEU A 328 4.44 -10.08 12.08
C LEU A 328 5.64 -9.50 12.84
N ALA A 329 5.42 -8.47 13.67
CA ALA A 329 6.48 -7.90 14.50
C ALA A 329 7.11 -8.96 15.42
N ASP A 330 6.28 -9.80 16.06
CA ASP A 330 6.72 -10.90 16.91
C ASP A 330 7.48 -11.98 16.13
N ALA A 331 7.06 -12.30 14.91
CA ALA A 331 7.76 -13.22 14.02
C ALA A 331 9.17 -12.71 13.68
N ILE A 332 9.28 -11.42 13.32
CA ILE A 332 10.57 -10.78 13.02
C ILE A 332 11.45 -10.75 14.28
N GLN A 333 10.89 -10.41 15.44
CA GLN A 333 11.61 -10.45 16.72
C GLN A 333 12.12 -11.86 17.05
N ARG A 334 11.29 -12.90 16.85
CA ARG A 334 11.69 -14.31 17.05
C ARG A 334 12.77 -14.74 16.08
N PHE A 335 12.70 -14.29 14.83
CA PHE A 335 13.67 -14.62 13.80
C PHE A 335 15.07 -14.18 14.21
N TRP A 336 15.22 -12.94 14.68
CA TRP A 336 16.51 -12.42 15.19
C TRP A 336 17.06 -13.13 16.43
N ARG A 337 16.24 -13.95 17.11
CA ARG A 337 16.69 -14.78 18.23
C ARG A 337 17.26 -16.13 17.78
N ILE A 338 17.11 -16.51 16.50
CA ILE A 338 17.73 -17.70 15.92
C ILE A 338 19.24 -17.50 15.82
N LYS A 339 20.01 -18.43 16.37
CA LYS A 339 21.48 -18.39 16.40
C LYS A 339 22.14 -19.63 15.81
N LYS A 340 21.34 -20.59 15.37
CA LYS A 340 21.79 -21.84 14.77
C LYS A 340 21.44 -21.84 13.29
N VAL A 341 22.38 -22.24 12.46
CA VAL A 341 22.19 -22.28 11.00
C VAL A 341 21.16 -23.34 10.63
N GLU A 342 21.17 -24.46 11.36
CA GLU A 342 20.30 -25.61 11.14
C GLU A 342 18.81 -25.22 11.28
N GLU A 343 18.48 -24.35 12.24
CA GLU A 343 17.10 -23.84 12.41
C GLU A 343 16.63 -23.04 11.18
N VAL A 344 17.54 -22.35 10.48
CA VAL A 344 17.21 -21.59 9.27
C VAL A 344 17.10 -22.52 8.06
N GLU A 345 17.99 -23.51 7.95
CA GLU A 345 17.92 -24.53 6.90
C GLU A 345 16.63 -25.35 7.00
N ASP A 346 16.19 -25.71 8.21
CA ASP A 346 14.90 -26.40 8.44
C ASP A 346 13.71 -25.55 7.95
N LEU A 347 13.75 -24.23 8.19
CA LEU A 347 12.72 -23.32 7.68
C LEU A 347 12.68 -23.30 6.15
N LEU A 348 13.84 -23.39 5.48
CA LEU A 348 13.95 -23.40 4.02
C LEU A 348 13.58 -24.74 3.39
N GLY A 349 13.78 -25.86 4.10
CA GLY A 349 13.43 -27.21 3.64
C GLY A 349 11.93 -27.55 3.70
N ASP A 350 11.17 -26.83 4.51
CA ASP A 350 9.78 -27.15 4.89
C ASP A 350 8.68 -26.58 3.96
N PHE A 351 9.00 -26.06 2.76
CA PHE A 351 7.95 -25.46 1.92
C PHE A 351 6.99 -26.49 1.32
N GLN A 352 5.85 -26.69 2.00
CA GLN A 352 4.60 -27.15 1.39
C GLN A 352 3.65 -25.95 1.29
N PRO A 353 3.12 -25.60 0.10
CA PRO A 353 2.16 -24.51 -0.01
C PRO A 353 0.94 -24.81 0.90
N PRO A 354 0.49 -23.85 1.73
CA PRO A 354 -0.64 -24.10 2.62
C PRO A 354 -1.90 -24.39 1.79
N ARG A 355 -2.56 -25.52 2.07
CA ARG A 355 -3.93 -25.80 1.62
C ARG A 355 -4.87 -25.00 2.51
N ASP A 356 -5.74 -24.16 1.95
CA ASP A 356 -6.79 -23.37 2.63
C ASP A 356 -6.95 -23.70 4.12
N VAL A 357 -6.17 -23.02 4.97
CA VAL A 357 -6.23 -23.18 6.42
C VAL A 357 -6.90 -21.94 7.01
N ASP A 358 -8.03 -22.15 7.68
CA ASP A 358 -8.70 -21.12 8.46
C ASP A 358 -7.73 -20.47 9.48
N GLY A 359 -7.77 -19.14 9.56
CA GLY A 359 -7.02 -18.35 10.56
C GLY A 359 -5.64 -17.84 10.13
N PHE A 360 -5.34 -17.80 8.83
CA PHE A 360 -4.15 -17.14 8.30
C PHE A 360 -4.40 -15.65 8.05
N GLY A 361 -3.60 -14.78 8.64
CA GLY A 361 -3.66 -13.34 8.43
C GLY A 361 -2.99 -12.94 7.12
N ASN A 362 -3.67 -12.18 6.28
CA ASN A 362 -3.21 -11.87 4.94
C ASN A 362 -2.75 -10.40 4.80
N LEU A 363 -1.46 -10.16 5.00
CA LEU A 363 -0.86 -8.86 4.68
C LEU A 363 -0.23 -8.83 3.28
N GLY A 364 -0.43 -9.84 2.42
CA GLY A 364 0.46 -10.00 1.27
C GLY A 364 0.12 -10.93 0.09
N THR A 365 -1.09 -11.43 -0.15
CA THR A 365 -1.30 -12.23 -1.39
C THR A 365 -1.39 -11.39 -2.66
N PHE A 366 -1.03 -12.06 -3.76
CA PHE A 366 -1.09 -11.72 -5.20
C PHE A 366 -2.42 -11.13 -5.74
N MET A 367 -3.39 -10.82 -4.87
CA MET A 367 -4.63 -10.13 -5.23
C MET A 367 -4.50 -8.62 -5.03
N GLY A 368 -3.64 -7.98 -5.82
CA GLY A 368 -3.44 -6.54 -5.71
C GLY A 368 -2.63 -5.94 -6.84
N CYS A 369 -3.13 -6.10 -8.07
CA CYS A 369 -3.25 -4.94 -8.95
C CYS A 369 -4.37 -4.06 -8.37
#